data_AF-A0A231H6Q8-F1
#
_entry.id   AF-A0A231H6Q8-F1
#
_cell.length_a   1.000
_cell.length_b   1.000
_cell.length_c   1.000
_cell.angle_alpha   90.00
_cell.angle_beta   90.00
_cell.angle_gamma   90.00
#
_symmetry.space_group_name_H-M   'P 1'
#
loop_
_entity.id
_entity.type
_entity.pdbx_description
1 polymer ?
#
loop_
_entity_poly.entity_id
_entity_poly.type
_entity_poly.pdbx_seq_one_letter_code
_entity_poly.pdbx_strand_id
1 'polypeptide(L)'
;MVPDLSGDHLAVSVQVVPIMACTTYCERQHRTNAGGMDIVELRTPTAILRHGGGRLQVLRPGTDGERVLDVPVSDLLKVRLNRRADDAVVIEIYLRYPSPVLTGVPADRTPLPVLIAEHDVPAATVIVERINSQILATQRIDMSAPDLVPPAPVWGKSGPTRADVDRAIRRMAPRRETRSAAGALHTMVTPDEFMLETAMVTAVPPAGRGRGLLAVTTGRVLLLSIGSTPRYAHEMPVSALISAEVGKGSGDEPGGDYGIDLTDGNTTLSFLGTDRADTDRIVGAVNFAIQRESADGAVAPPDPGVAQLYSEWELLVERHSLAMVDDAQFQRYGRGILRSLPD
;
A
#
# COMPACT_ATOMS: atom_id res chain seq x y z
N MET A 1 54.68 14.32 49.13
CA MET A 1 54.88 13.29 48.09
C MET A 1 53.77 13.53 47.06
N VAL A 2 54.10 14.21 45.98
CA VAL A 2 53.21 14.63 44.89
C VAL A 2 53.73 13.95 43.64
N PRO A 3 52.90 13.29 42.82
CA PRO A 3 53.28 12.99 41.46
C PRO A 3 52.73 14.06 40.51
N ASP A 4 53.70 14.59 39.77
CA ASP A 4 53.61 15.48 38.62
C ASP A 4 53.26 14.64 37.38
N LEU A 5 52.30 15.07 36.56
CA LEU A 5 52.06 14.54 35.21
C LEU A 5 51.60 15.68 34.29
N SER A 6 52.58 16.24 33.59
CA SER A 6 52.49 17.15 32.46
C SER A 6 52.27 16.41 31.13
N GLY A 7 51.52 17.03 30.20
CA GLY A 7 51.45 16.73 28.75
C GLY A 7 50.33 15.75 28.37
N ASP A 8 49.49 15.95 27.35
CA ASP A 8 49.49 16.85 26.21
C ASP A 8 48.04 17.23 25.83
N HIS A 9 47.82 18.51 25.55
CA HIS A 9 46.60 19.02 24.93
C HIS A 9 46.65 18.80 23.42
N LEU A 10 45.92 17.81 22.91
CA LEU A 10 45.56 17.72 21.50
C LEU A 10 44.33 18.59 21.23
N ALA A 11 44.58 19.86 20.94
CA ALA A 11 43.65 20.74 20.25
C ALA A 11 43.48 20.23 18.81
N VAL A 12 42.34 19.63 18.49
CA VAL A 12 41.95 19.39 17.09
C VAL A 12 41.40 20.71 16.56
N SER A 13 42.23 21.37 15.76
CA SER A 13 41.88 22.54 14.96
C SER A 13 40.89 22.12 13.86
N VAL A 14 39.62 22.48 14.02
CA VAL A 14 38.68 22.49 12.89
C VAL A 14 38.93 23.77 12.11
N GLN A 15 39.59 23.63 10.96
CA GLN A 15 39.71 24.70 9.97
C GLN A 15 38.32 25.13 9.51
N VAL A 16 37.91 26.34 9.91
CA VAL A 16 36.81 27.07 9.30
C VAL A 16 37.27 27.45 7.89
N VAL A 17 36.77 26.75 6.87
CA VAL A 17 36.85 27.20 5.48
C VAL A 17 35.65 28.13 5.26
N PRO A 18 35.87 29.43 4.95
CA PRO A 18 34.77 30.33 4.67
C PRO A 18 34.25 30.01 3.26
N ILE A 19 33.12 29.32 3.17
CA ILE A 19 32.37 29.24 1.91
C ILE A 19 31.56 30.53 1.80
N MET A 20 31.99 31.37 0.87
CA MET A 20 31.33 32.60 0.45
C MET A 20 29.82 32.43 0.32
N ALA A 21 29.11 33.39 0.89
CA ALA A 21 27.69 33.60 0.68
C ALA A 21 27.36 33.62 -0.82
N CYS A 22 26.49 32.70 -1.23
CA CYS A 22 25.79 32.79 -2.50
C CYS A 22 24.33 33.17 -2.20
N THR A 23 24.14 34.45 -1.92
CA THR A 23 22.84 35.13 -1.95
C THR A 23 22.35 35.18 -3.39
N THR A 24 21.57 34.20 -3.84
CA THR A 24 20.60 34.39 -4.93
C THR A 24 19.58 33.25 -5.00
N TYR A 25 18.35 33.61 -5.34
CA TYR A 25 17.30 32.74 -5.89
C TYR A 25 16.33 32.05 -4.93
N CYS A 26 15.68 32.85 -4.08
CA CYS A 26 14.33 32.57 -3.61
C CYS A 26 13.34 33.32 -4.53
N GLU A 27 13.16 32.87 -5.79
CA GLU A 27 12.10 33.36 -6.67
C GLU A 27 11.92 32.45 -7.91
N ARG A 28 10.67 32.13 -8.25
CA ARG A 28 10.17 31.27 -9.36
C ARG A 28 10.24 29.74 -9.17
N GLN A 29 9.09 29.17 -8.77
CA GLN A 29 8.34 28.25 -9.63
C GLN A 29 6.88 28.06 -9.14
N HIS A 30 6.08 29.13 -9.23
CA HIS A 30 4.67 28.96 -9.56
C HIS A 30 4.55 29.07 -11.09
N ARG A 31 4.52 27.93 -11.78
CA ARG A 31 4.07 27.86 -13.19
C ARG A 31 3.11 26.70 -13.34
N THR A 32 1.86 27.06 -13.57
CA THR A 32 0.77 26.25 -14.08
C THR A 32 1.20 25.40 -15.27
N ASN A 33 0.99 24.08 -15.17
CA ASN A 33 0.73 23.20 -16.31
C ASN A 33 -0.21 22.08 -15.85
N ALA A 34 -1.21 21.79 -16.67
CA ALA A 34 -2.21 20.77 -16.42
C ALA A 34 -1.58 19.36 -16.36
N GLY A 35 -1.96 18.57 -15.35
CA GLY A 35 -1.86 17.10 -15.39
C GLY A 35 -0.61 16.40 -14.82
N GLY A 36 0.11 16.96 -13.84
CA GLY A 36 1.21 16.25 -13.17
C GLY A 36 1.35 16.65 -11.70
N MET A 37 1.46 15.69 -10.77
CA MET A 37 1.57 15.94 -9.33
C MET A 37 2.83 16.76 -8.99
N ASP A 38 2.66 17.94 -8.39
CA ASP A 38 3.74 18.85 -7.96
C ASP A 38 4.68 18.19 -6.93
N ILE A 39 5.90 17.88 -7.38
CA ILE A 39 7.05 17.52 -6.52
C ILE A 39 7.54 18.79 -5.84
N VAL A 40 7.55 18.81 -4.51
CA VAL A 40 8.10 19.90 -3.71
C VAL A 40 9.44 19.45 -3.11
N GLU A 41 10.43 20.35 -3.20
CA GLU A 41 11.79 20.11 -2.74
C GLU A 41 12.20 21.20 -1.76
N LEU A 42 12.74 20.80 -0.60
CA LEU A 42 13.40 21.68 0.35
C LEU A 42 14.87 21.29 0.41
N ARG A 43 15.75 22.24 0.10
CA ARG A 43 17.20 22.06 0.21
C ARG A 43 17.68 22.70 1.51
N THR A 44 18.35 21.91 2.32
CA THR A 44 18.97 22.36 3.57
C THR A 44 20.47 22.08 3.53
N PRO A 45 21.27 22.68 4.43
CA PRO A 45 22.70 22.41 4.50
C PRO A 45 23.05 20.94 4.75
N THR A 46 22.13 20.17 5.35
CA THR A 46 22.40 18.77 5.75
C THR A 46 21.60 17.72 5.00
N ALA A 47 20.55 18.12 4.28
CA ALA A 47 19.73 17.20 3.49
C ALA A 47 18.93 17.90 2.39
N ILE A 48 18.51 17.13 1.39
CA ILE A 48 17.49 17.52 0.42
C ILE A 48 16.25 16.68 0.73
N LEU A 49 15.17 17.34 1.09
CA LEU A 49 13.86 16.74 1.33
C LEU A 49 13.01 16.85 0.06
N ARG A 50 12.54 15.73 -0.48
CA ARG A 50 11.67 15.70 -1.66
C ARG A 50 10.36 15.00 -1.32
N HIS A 51 9.25 15.66 -1.63
CA HIS A 51 7.91 15.15 -1.42
C HIS A 51 7.11 15.23 -2.73
N GLY A 52 6.59 14.10 -3.19
CA GLY A 52 5.82 14.01 -4.43
C GLY A 52 5.54 12.56 -4.82
N GLY A 53 4.52 12.35 -5.68
CA GLY A 53 4.19 11.01 -6.17
C GLY A 53 3.87 9.97 -5.09
N GLY A 54 3.37 10.40 -3.93
CA GLY A 54 3.08 9.48 -2.81
C GLY A 54 4.28 9.07 -1.96
N ARG A 55 5.46 9.68 -2.17
CA ARG A 55 6.70 9.30 -1.47
C ARG A 55 7.36 10.48 -0.78
N LEU A 56 8.14 10.16 0.25
CA LEU A 56 9.07 11.06 0.92
C LEU A 56 10.49 10.53 0.72
N GLN A 57 11.36 11.39 0.20
CA GLN A 57 12.78 11.10 0.03
C GLN A 57 13.63 12.10 0.81
N VAL A 58 14.66 11.59 1.48
CA VAL A 58 15.69 12.39 2.14
C VAL A 58 17.04 11.99 1.55
N LEU A 59 17.74 12.97 0.98
CA LEU A 59 19.04 12.77 0.33
C LEU A 59 20.12 13.54 1.08
N ARG A 60 21.35 13.03 1.11
CA ARG A 60 22.50 13.84 1.52
C ARG A 60 22.84 14.89 0.46
N PRO A 61 23.28 16.10 0.83
CA PRO A 61 23.78 17.09 -0.11
C PRO A 61 25.05 16.58 -0.80
N GLY A 62 25.12 16.66 -2.13
CA GLY A 62 26.25 16.19 -2.92
C GLY A 62 25.89 16.07 -4.41
N THR A 63 26.87 15.80 -5.27
CA THR A 63 26.69 15.71 -6.74
C THR A 63 25.77 14.56 -7.18
N ASP A 64 25.73 13.45 -6.42
CA ASP A 64 24.91 12.26 -6.75
C ASP A 64 23.77 11.97 -5.76
N GLY A 65 23.64 12.74 -4.67
CA GLY A 65 22.53 12.64 -3.71
C GLY A 65 22.28 11.25 -3.13
N GLU A 66 23.14 10.79 -2.21
CA GLU A 66 22.97 9.51 -1.51
C GLU A 66 21.61 9.47 -0.79
N ARG A 67 20.80 8.43 -1.05
CA ARG A 67 19.47 8.26 -0.44
C ARG A 67 19.62 7.81 1.02
N VAL A 68 19.21 8.66 1.95
CA VAL A 68 19.14 8.38 3.39
C VAL A 68 17.79 7.76 3.77
N LEU A 69 16.72 8.20 3.11
CA LEU A 69 15.38 7.67 3.28
C LEU A 69 14.63 7.72 1.94
N ASP A 70 13.93 6.65 1.58
CA ASP A 70 13.03 6.60 0.43
C ASP A 70 11.85 5.69 0.76
N VAL A 71 10.78 6.28 1.30
CA VAL A 71 9.62 5.56 1.81
C VAL A 71 8.32 6.11 1.22
N PRO A 72 7.28 5.27 1.05
CA PRO A 72 5.94 5.77 0.75
C PRO A 72 5.40 6.57 1.95
N VAL A 73 4.54 7.55 1.68
CA VAL A 73 3.94 8.40 2.74
C VAL A 73 3.09 7.56 3.71
N SER A 74 2.52 6.43 3.26
CA SER A 74 1.79 5.47 4.09
C SER A 74 2.62 4.88 5.23
N ASP A 75 3.93 4.79 5.06
CA ASP A 75 4.85 4.22 6.05
C ASP A 75 5.29 5.26 7.10
N LEU A 76 4.86 6.51 6.94
CA LEU A 76 5.11 7.57 7.90
C LEU A 76 4.04 7.54 9.01
N LEU A 77 4.48 7.70 10.25
CA LEU A 77 3.61 7.92 11.39
C LEU A 77 3.16 9.39 11.42
N LYS A 78 4.14 10.29 11.40
CA LYS A 78 3.95 11.76 11.41
C LYS A 78 5.25 12.46 11.07
N VAL A 79 5.13 13.71 10.64
CA VAL A 79 6.27 14.62 10.49
C VAL A 79 6.04 15.86 11.35
N ARG A 80 7.06 16.33 12.06
CA ARG A 80 6.92 17.49 12.95
C ARG A 80 8.06 18.48 12.76
N LEU A 81 7.75 19.75 12.87
CA LEU A 81 8.77 20.77 13.13
C LEU A 81 9.01 20.85 14.64
N ASN A 82 10.27 20.86 15.03
CA ASN A 82 10.67 20.99 16.42
C ASN A 82 11.83 21.99 16.54
N ARG A 83 11.83 22.79 17.60
CA ARG A 83 12.94 23.69 17.94
C ARG A 83 13.77 23.04 19.04
N ARG A 84 15.07 22.91 18.80
CA ARG A 84 16.03 22.34 19.75
C ARG A 84 16.46 23.39 20.77
N ALA A 85 17.18 22.95 21.80
CA ALA A 85 17.69 23.80 22.88
C ALA A 85 18.82 24.75 22.42
N ASP A 86 19.46 24.46 21.28
CA ASP A 86 20.45 25.30 20.59
C ASP A 86 19.82 26.24 19.55
N ASP A 87 18.51 26.50 19.68
CA ASP A 87 17.67 27.28 18.75
C ASP A 87 17.57 26.75 17.31
N ALA A 88 18.25 25.64 16.99
CA ALA A 88 18.16 25.00 15.69
C ALA A 88 16.76 24.43 15.46
N VAL A 89 16.21 24.67 14.27
CA VAL A 89 14.92 24.10 13.84
C VAL A 89 15.17 22.82 13.07
N VAL A 90 14.42 21.77 13.39
CA VAL A 90 14.51 20.46 12.73
C VAL A 90 13.15 19.96 12.27
N ILE A 91 13.13 19.28 11.11
CA ILE A 91 12.05 18.36 10.74
C ILE A 91 12.38 17.01 11.38
N GLU A 92 11.48 16.51 12.22
CA GLU A 92 11.52 15.15 12.77
C GLU A 92 10.56 14.27 11.96
N ILE A 93 11.10 13.25 11.28
CA ILE A 93 10.32 12.29 10.49
C ILE A 93 10.17 11.00 11.28
N TYR A 94 8.93 10.63 11.62
CA TYR A 94 8.62 9.42 12.37
C TYR A 94 8.10 8.33 11.42
N LEU A 95 8.71 7.16 11.48
CA LEU A 95 8.24 5.97 10.74
C LEU A 95 7.18 5.24 11.56
N ARG A 96 6.16 4.72 10.87
CA ARG A 96 5.07 3.92 11.43
C ARG A 96 5.60 2.59 11.95
N TYR A 97 6.35 1.90 11.10
CA TYR A 97 7.06 0.67 11.41
C TYR A 97 8.53 0.84 11.01
N PRO A 98 9.43 1.03 11.97
CA PRO A 98 10.85 0.99 11.68
C PRO A 98 11.20 -0.46 11.28
N SER A 99 11.45 -0.70 9.99
CA SER A 99 11.87 -1.99 9.44
C SER A 99 13.41 -2.07 9.42
N PRO A 100 14.04 -3.23 9.70
CA PRO A 100 15.49 -3.36 9.81
C PRO A 100 16.15 -3.39 8.42
N VAL A 101 16.44 -2.24 7.82
CA VAL A 101 17.18 -2.17 6.54
C VAL A 101 18.34 -1.18 6.58
N LEU A 102 18.96 -1.00 7.74
CA LEU A 102 20.31 -0.44 7.83
C LEU A 102 21.10 -1.26 8.88
N THR A 103 22.03 -2.08 8.38
CA THR A 103 23.16 -2.67 9.14
C THR A 103 22.87 -3.72 10.24
N GLY A 104 21.79 -4.50 10.20
CA GLY A 104 21.62 -5.66 11.10
C GLY A 104 21.39 -5.33 12.58
N VAL A 105 21.06 -4.08 12.89
CA VAL A 105 20.57 -3.64 14.22
C VAL A 105 19.07 -3.35 14.10
N PRO A 106 18.22 -3.84 15.02
CA PRO A 106 16.78 -3.60 14.97
C PRO A 106 16.47 -2.11 14.86
N ALA A 107 15.59 -1.77 13.94
CA ALA A 107 15.24 -0.41 13.60
C ALA A 107 14.55 0.29 14.77
N ASP A 108 15.04 1.47 15.10
CA ASP A 108 14.58 2.25 16.24
C ASP A 108 13.37 3.13 15.86
N ARG A 109 12.56 3.51 16.86
CA ARG A 109 11.53 4.56 16.70
C ARG A 109 12.10 5.97 16.82
N THR A 110 13.43 6.13 16.70
CA THR A 110 14.02 7.48 16.74
C THR A 110 13.60 8.22 15.47
N PRO A 111 13.08 9.44 15.57
CA PRO A 111 12.79 10.23 14.38
C PRO A 111 14.09 10.56 13.62
N LEU A 112 14.02 10.52 12.29
CA LEU A 112 15.10 11.02 11.43
C LEU A 112 15.09 12.57 11.46
N PRO A 113 16.17 13.24 11.94
CA PRO A 113 16.22 14.69 11.98
C PRO A 113 16.76 15.28 10.66
N VAL A 114 16.12 16.33 10.17
CA VAL A 114 16.62 17.17 9.06
C VAL A 114 16.75 18.61 9.58
N LEU A 115 17.98 19.15 9.59
CA LEU A 115 18.23 20.53 10.05
C LEU A 115 17.74 21.53 9.00
N ILE A 116 17.14 22.62 9.49
CA ILE A 116 16.57 23.67 8.66
C ILE A 116 17.20 24.99 9.05
N ALA A 117 17.50 25.84 8.06
CA ALA A 117 17.90 27.21 8.34
C ALA A 117 16.69 28.03 8.82
N GLU A 118 16.91 29.01 9.68
CA GLU A 118 15.80 29.80 10.27
C GLU A 118 14.93 30.50 9.20
N HIS A 119 15.53 30.92 8.09
CA HIS A 119 14.79 31.55 6.98
C HIS A 119 13.92 30.57 6.18
N ASP A 120 14.17 29.26 6.26
CA ASP A 120 13.42 28.23 5.54
C ASP A 120 12.22 27.69 6.36
N VAL A 121 12.05 28.13 7.61
CA VAL A 121 10.98 27.68 8.52
C VAL A 121 9.57 27.85 7.92
N PRO A 122 9.22 28.97 7.26
CA PRO A 122 7.91 29.10 6.63
C PRO A 122 7.67 28.05 5.52
N ALA A 123 8.67 27.79 4.68
CA ALA A 123 8.57 26.79 3.62
C ALA A 123 8.49 25.36 4.19
N ALA A 124 9.28 25.08 5.22
CA ALA A 124 9.23 23.80 5.92
C ALA A 124 7.86 23.55 6.57
N THR A 125 7.22 24.58 7.11
CA THR A 125 5.88 24.47 7.73
C THR A 125 4.85 23.98 6.72
N VAL A 126 4.82 24.59 5.53
CA VAL A 126 3.91 24.19 4.44
C VAL A 126 4.14 22.75 4.01
N ILE A 127 5.40 22.34 3.89
CA ILE A 127 5.75 20.95 3.50
C ILE A 127 5.31 19.95 4.57
N VAL A 128 5.56 20.25 5.85
CA VAL A 128 5.16 19.38 6.96
C VAL A 128 3.64 19.26 7.07
N GLU A 129 2.91 20.36 6.93
CA GLU A 129 1.44 20.34 6.89
C GLU A 129 0.91 19.53 5.71
N ARG A 130 1.50 19.69 4.52
CA ARG A 130 1.13 18.91 3.33
C ARG A 130 1.39 17.42 3.51
N ILE A 131 2.55 17.05 4.05
CA ILE A 131 2.89 15.64 4.31
C ILE A 131 1.92 15.05 5.33
N ASN A 132 1.66 15.71 6.46
CA ASN A 132 0.73 15.20 7.47
C ASN A 132 -0.71 15.10 6.93
N SER A 133 -1.15 16.07 6.14
CA SER A 133 -2.46 15.99 5.46
C SER A 133 -2.52 14.79 4.52
N GLN A 134 -1.42 14.49 3.82
CA GLN A 134 -1.33 13.31 2.97
C GLN A 134 -1.25 12.01 3.78
N ILE A 135 -0.58 11.98 4.94
CA ILE A 135 -0.58 10.82 5.85
C ILE A 135 -2.01 10.51 6.26
N LEU A 136 -2.77 11.51 6.71
CA LEU A 136 -4.18 11.38 7.06
C LEU A 136 -5.04 10.94 5.86
N ALA A 137 -4.74 11.46 4.66
CA ALA A 137 -5.41 11.01 3.44
C ALA A 137 -5.08 9.56 3.10
N THR A 138 -3.83 9.12 3.28
CA THR A 138 -3.41 7.72 3.06
C THR A 138 -3.95 6.76 4.12
N GLN A 139 -4.38 7.25 5.29
CA GLN A 139 -5.12 6.45 6.27
C GLN A 139 -6.52 6.05 5.78
N ARG A 140 -7.05 6.76 4.77
CA ARG A 140 -8.23 6.37 4.01
C ARG A 140 -7.72 5.61 2.79
N ILE A 141 -8.13 4.36 2.62
CA ILE A 141 -7.80 3.63 1.39
C ILE A 141 -8.59 4.27 0.26
N ASP A 142 -8.02 5.27 -0.39
CA ASP A 142 -8.48 5.77 -1.67
C ASP A 142 -7.95 4.82 -2.73
N MET A 143 -8.64 3.70 -2.90
CA MET A 143 -8.55 3.01 -4.17
C MET A 143 -9.10 4.00 -5.19
N SER A 144 -8.28 4.41 -6.16
CA SER A 144 -8.80 4.90 -7.44
C SER A 144 -9.56 3.75 -8.12
N ALA A 145 -10.68 3.36 -7.54
CA ALA A 145 -11.54 2.33 -8.04
C ALA A 145 -12.17 2.92 -9.31
N PRO A 146 -12.16 2.19 -10.44
CA PRO A 146 -12.97 2.59 -11.57
C PRO A 146 -14.40 2.83 -11.12
N ASP A 147 -15.13 3.70 -11.82
CA ASP A 147 -16.56 3.87 -11.56
C ASP A 147 -17.28 2.54 -11.82
N LEU A 148 -17.64 1.88 -10.72
CA LEU A 148 -18.27 0.58 -10.68
C LEU A 148 -19.69 0.71 -10.12
N VAL A 149 -20.36 1.84 -10.37
CA VAL A 149 -21.80 1.97 -10.10
C VAL A 149 -22.57 1.03 -11.04
N PRO A 150 -23.36 0.08 -10.50
CA PRO A 150 -24.17 -0.82 -11.31
C PRO A 150 -25.10 -0.05 -12.25
N PRO A 151 -25.04 -0.28 -13.58
CA PRO A 151 -25.96 0.38 -14.50
C PRO A 151 -27.37 -0.19 -14.33
N ALA A 152 -28.38 0.68 -14.48
CA ALA A 152 -29.77 0.26 -14.44
C ALA A 152 -30.08 -0.77 -15.55
N PRO A 153 -30.88 -1.81 -15.27
CA PRO A 153 -31.27 -2.78 -16.28
C PRO A 153 -32.20 -2.17 -17.33
N VAL A 154 -31.96 -2.50 -18.59
CA VAL A 154 -32.82 -2.16 -19.72
C VAL A 154 -33.76 -3.34 -19.98
N TRP A 155 -35.06 -3.08 -19.97
CA TRP A 155 -36.08 -4.11 -20.19
C TRP A 155 -36.37 -4.28 -21.67
N GLY A 156 -35.95 -5.41 -22.24
CA GLY A 156 -36.19 -5.77 -23.63
C GLY A 156 -37.18 -6.92 -23.79
N LYS A 157 -37.42 -7.33 -25.05
CA LYS A 157 -38.30 -8.47 -25.39
C LYS A 157 -37.82 -9.81 -24.82
N SER A 158 -36.54 -9.93 -24.53
CA SER A 158 -35.89 -11.13 -23.98
C SER A 158 -35.69 -11.08 -22.46
N GLY A 159 -36.22 -10.08 -21.78
CA GLY A 159 -36.01 -9.84 -20.34
C GLY A 159 -35.09 -8.66 -20.05
N PRO A 160 -34.69 -8.48 -18.78
CA PRO A 160 -33.77 -7.42 -18.38
C PRO A 160 -32.36 -7.70 -18.93
N THR A 161 -31.69 -6.68 -19.43
CA THR A 161 -30.26 -6.73 -19.78
C THR A 161 -29.51 -5.60 -19.09
N ARG A 162 -28.21 -5.79 -18.89
CA ARG A 162 -27.34 -4.81 -18.22
C ARG A 162 -26.05 -4.61 -19.00
N ALA A 163 -25.63 -3.36 -19.12
CA ALA A 163 -24.50 -2.97 -19.97
C ALA A 163 -23.15 -3.48 -19.47
N ASP A 164 -22.95 -3.60 -18.15
CA ASP A 164 -21.76 -4.17 -17.54
C ASP A 164 -21.67 -5.68 -17.77
N VAL A 165 -22.80 -6.39 -17.63
CA VAL A 165 -22.90 -7.83 -17.96
C VAL A 165 -22.61 -8.07 -19.44
N ASP A 166 -23.20 -7.28 -20.34
CA ASP A 166 -22.92 -7.35 -21.78
C ASP A 166 -21.44 -7.10 -22.09
N ARG A 167 -20.81 -6.14 -21.39
CA ARG A 167 -19.40 -5.80 -21.58
C ARG A 167 -18.49 -6.94 -21.15
N ALA A 168 -18.74 -7.55 -19.99
CA ALA A 168 -17.98 -8.70 -19.51
C ALA A 168 -18.10 -9.90 -20.46
N ILE A 169 -19.32 -10.21 -20.91
CA ILE A 169 -19.56 -11.30 -21.87
C ILE A 169 -18.84 -11.05 -23.20
N ARG A 170 -18.79 -9.80 -23.68
CA ARG A 170 -18.09 -9.44 -24.94
C ARG A 170 -16.57 -9.53 -24.84
N ARG A 171 -15.98 -9.43 -23.65
CA ARG A 171 -14.52 -9.60 -23.46
C ARG A 171 -14.09 -11.05 -23.46
N MET A 172 -14.98 -11.95 -23.03
CA MET A 172 -14.75 -13.39 -23.04
C MET A 172 -14.56 -13.93 -24.47
N ALA A 173 -13.76 -14.99 -24.62
CA ALA A 173 -13.64 -15.69 -25.90
C ALA A 173 -15.01 -16.20 -26.41
N PRO A 174 -15.40 -15.89 -27.67
CA PRO A 174 -16.75 -16.16 -28.15
C PRO A 174 -17.00 -17.67 -28.33
N ARG A 175 -18.05 -18.19 -27.69
CA ARG A 175 -18.47 -19.61 -27.75
C ARG A 175 -19.99 -19.69 -27.88
N ARG A 176 -20.52 -20.62 -28.69
CA ARG A 176 -21.99 -20.72 -28.93
C ARG A 176 -22.78 -21.11 -27.67
N GLU A 177 -22.18 -21.91 -26.80
CA GLU A 177 -22.80 -22.50 -25.62
C GLU A 177 -23.10 -21.46 -24.52
N THR A 178 -22.40 -20.32 -24.53
CA THR A 178 -22.52 -19.27 -23.49
C THR A 178 -23.83 -18.51 -23.57
N ARG A 179 -24.52 -18.52 -24.71
CA ARG A 179 -25.73 -17.69 -24.94
C ARG A 179 -26.83 -17.95 -23.90
N SER A 180 -27.04 -19.20 -23.52
CA SER A 180 -28.06 -19.55 -22.53
C SER A 180 -27.68 -19.12 -21.11
N ALA A 181 -26.40 -19.29 -20.73
CA ALA A 181 -25.88 -18.86 -19.43
C ALA A 181 -25.82 -17.33 -19.32
N ALA A 182 -25.48 -16.63 -20.41
CA ALA A 182 -25.52 -15.17 -20.49
C ALA A 182 -26.92 -14.61 -20.20
N GLY A 183 -27.96 -15.22 -20.79
CA GLY A 183 -29.34 -14.85 -20.51
C GLY A 183 -29.72 -15.05 -19.04
N ALA A 184 -29.31 -16.16 -18.43
CA ALA A 184 -29.52 -16.41 -17.00
C ALA A 184 -28.75 -15.40 -16.13
N LEU A 185 -27.50 -15.08 -16.50
CA LEU A 185 -26.66 -14.15 -15.75
C LEU A 185 -27.33 -12.78 -15.60
N HIS A 186 -27.94 -12.22 -16.65
CA HIS A 186 -28.65 -10.94 -16.54
C HIS A 186 -29.80 -10.93 -15.51
N THR A 187 -30.41 -12.09 -15.26
CA THR A 187 -31.48 -12.23 -14.27
C THR A 187 -30.98 -12.51 -12.86
N MET A 188 -29.75 -13.02 -12.73
CA MET A 188 -29.16 -13.39 -11.44
C MET A 188 -28.39 -12.24 -10.79
N VAL A 189 -27.83 -11.33 -11.59
CA VAL A 189 -27.03 -10.21 -11.06
C VAL A 189 -27.93 -9.20 -10.35
N THR A 190 -27.65 -8.91 -9.08
CA THR A 190 -28.45 -8.03 -8.24
C THR A 190 -28.20 -6.54 -8.55
N PRO A 191 -29.13 -5.63 -8.22
CA PRO A 191 -29.00 -4.21 -8.56
C PRO A 191 -27.81 -3.49 -7.91
N ASP A 192 -27.26 -4.04 -6.83
CA ASP A 192 -26.21 -3.48 -5.98
C ASP A 192 -24.79 -3.95 -6.37
N GLU A 193 -24.67 -4.95 -7.24
CA GLU A 193 -23.37 -5.49 -7.65
C GLU A 193 -23.04 -5.15 -9.11
N PHE A 194 -21.77 -4.86 -9.40
CA PHE A 194 -21.28 -4.58 -10.75
C PHE A 194 -20.56 -5.82 -11.32
N MET A 195 -20.82 -6.14 -12.59
CA MET A 195 -20.17 -7.28 -13.26
C MET A 195 -18.73 -6.92 -13.68
N LEU A 196 -17.75 -7.65 -13.14
CA LEU A 196 -16.34 -7.44 -13.43
C LEU A 196 -15.90 -8.25 -14.65
N GLU A 197 -15.92 -9.59 -14.58
CA GLU A 197 -15.47 -10.45 -15.69
C GLU A 197 -16.26 -11.77 -15.74
N THR A 198 -16.24 -12.42 -16.91
CA THR A 198 -16.85 -13.74 -17.12
C THR A 198 -15.94 -14.64 -17.93
N ALA A 199 -15.90 -15.94 -17.63
CA ALA A 199 -15.15 -16.92 -18.39
C ALA A 199 -15.88 -18.27 -18.46
N MET A 200 -15.64 -19.00 -19.55
CA MET A 200 -16.01 -20.41 -19.65
C MET A 200 -15.00 -21.27 -18.92
N VAL A 201 -15.50 -22.09 -18.00
CA VAL A 201 -14.70 -22.98 -17.17
C VAL A 201 -15.30 -24.39 -17.10
N THR A 202 -14.49 -25.35 -16.69
CA THR A 202 -14.95 -26.65 -16.18
C THR A 202 -14.71 -26.67 -14.68
N ALA A 203 -15.78 -26.83 -13.89
CA ALA A 203 -15.67 -26.92 -12.44
C ALA A 203 -15.17 -28.31 -12.03
N VAL A 204 -14.15 -28.34 -11.18
CA VAL A 204 -13.61 -29.55 -10.58
C VAL A 204 -14.20 -29.70 -9.18
N PRO A 205 -14.65 -30.90 -8.76
CA PRO A 205 -15.11 -31.11 -7.39
C PRO A 205 -14.05 -30.64 -6.37
N PRO A 206 -14.44 -29.93 -5.28
CA PRO A 206 -15.80 -29.75 -4.79
C PRO A 206 -16.56 -28.54 -5.36
N ALA A 207 -15.94 -27.72 -6.22
CA ALA A 207 -16.53 -26.46 -6.72
C ALA A 207 -17.80 -26.65 -7.55
N GLY A 208 -17.95 -27.83 -8.16
CA GLY A 208 -19.10 -28.18 -8.96
C GLY A 208 -18.79 -29.40 -9.82
N ARG A 209 -19.57 -29.59 -10.87
CA ARG A 209 -19.35 -30.64 -11.87
C ARG A 209 -19.62 -30.13 -13.27
N GLY A 210 -18.65 -30.34 -14.15
CA GLY A 210 -18.80 -30.11 -15.59
C GLY A 210 -18.61 -28.66 -16.00
N ARG A 211 -19.05 -28.33 -17.21
CA ARG A 211 -18.82 -27.03 -17.84
C ARG A 211 -19.77 -25.98 -17.27
N GLY A 212 -19.28 -24.75 -17.15
CA GLY A 212 -20.07 -23.62 -16.66
C GLY A 212 -19.50 -22.27 -17.08
N LEU A 213 -20.29 -21.24 -16.82
CA LEU A 213 -19.88 -19.84 -16.91
C LEU A 213 -19.52 -19.36 -15.50
N LEU A 214 -18.26 -19.02 -15.29
CA LEU A 214 -17.80 -18.35 -14.08
C LEU A 214 -17.97 -16.85 -14.28
N ALA A 215 -18.69 -16.19 -13.39
CA ALA A 215 -18.94 -14.76 -13.41
C ALA A 215 -18.47 -14.13 -12.10
N VAL A 216 -17.71 -13.05 -12.19
CA VAL A 216 -17.15 -12.33 -11.05
C VAL A 216 -17.83 -10.97 -10.98
N THR A 217 -18.48 -10.71 -9.86
CA THR A 217 -19.08 -9.41 -9.55
C THR A 217 -18.26 -8.71 -8.46
N THR A 218 -18.65 -7.50 -8.09
CA THR A 218 -18.07 -6.79 -6.96
C THR A 218 -18.37 -7.41 -5.60
N GLY A 219 -19.39 -8.27 -5.47
CA GLY A 219 -19.79 -8.87 -4.18
C GLY A 219 -19.68 -10.40 -4.11
N ARG A 220 -19.62 -11.09 -5.26
CA ARG A 220 -19.63 -12.55 -5.33
C ARG A 220 -19.09 -13.12 -6.63
N VAL A 221 -18.65 -14.37 -6.56
CA VAL A 221 -18.34 -15.23 -7.68
C VAL A 221 -19.50 -16.21 -7.90
N LEU A 222 -19.95 -16.35 -9.15
CA LEU A 222 -21.06 -17.20 -9.55
C LEU A 222 -20.59 -18.22 -10.59
N LEU A 223 -20.78 -19.51 -10.32
CA LEU A 223 -20.64 -20.58 -11.31
C LEU A 223 -22.03 -20.98 -11.81
N LEU A 224 -22.34 -20.67 -13.07
CA LEU A 224 -23.58 -21.10 -13.73
C LEU A 224 -23.31 -22.35 -14.57
N SER A 225 -24.00 -23.44 -14.26
CA SER A 225 -23.81 -24.71 -14.98
C SER A 225 -24.33 -24.64 -16.42
N ILE A 226 -23.56 -25.14 -17.39
CA ILE A 226 -23.94 -25.20 -18.82
C ILE A 226 -24.06 -26.66 -19.26
N GLY A 227 -25.21 -27.01 -19.85
CA GLY A 227 -25.44 -28.34 -20.41
C GLY A 227 -25.67 -29.45 -19.39
N SER A 228 -25.49 -29.20 -18.09
CA SER A 228 -25.88 -30.12 -17.03
C SER A 228 -27.39 -30.06 -16.75
N THR A 229 -27.95 -31.22 -16.41
CA THR A 229 -29.30 -31.35 -15.85
C THR A 229 -29.19 -32.09 -14.51
N PRO A 230 -29.70 -31.52 -13.40
CA PRO A 230 -30.34 -30.22 -13.28
C PRO A 230 -29.38 -29.04 -13.52
N ARG A 231 -29.94 -27.90 -13.96
CA ARG A 231 -29.18 -26.64 -14.00
C ARG A 231 -29.04 -26.12 -12.57
N TYR A 232 -27.86 -25.65 -12.23
CA TYR A 232 -27.56 -25.06 -10.93
C TYR A 232 -26.71 -23.80 -11.10
N ALA A 233 -26.71 -22.98 -10.06
CA ALA A 233 -25.77 -21.90 -9.88
C ALA A 233 -25.15 -22.02 -8.49
N HIS A 234 -23.82 -22.04 -8.42
CA HIS A 234 -23.09 -21.96 -7.16
C HIS A 234 -22.63 -20.53 -6.94
N GLU A 235 -22.89 -20.02 -5.75
CA GLU A 235 -22.57 -18.67 -5.33
C GLU A 235 -21.54 -18.72 -4.21
N MET A 236 -20.53 -17.88 -4.34
CA MET A 236 -19.46 -17.70 -3.36
C MET A 236 -19.32 -16.20 -3.09
N PRO A 237 -19.61 -15.71 -1.88
CA PRO A 237 -19.39 -14.30 -1.57
C PRO A 237 -17.89 -13.98 -1.65
N VAL A 238 -17.54 -12.83 -2.21
CA VAL A 238 -16.14 -12.35 -2.26
C VAL A 238 -15.59 -12.21 -0.84
N SER A 239 -16.45 -11.86 0.12
CA SER A 239 -16.14 -11.75 1.55
C SER A 239 -15.55 -13.01 2.18
N ALA A 240 -15.81 -14.18 1.60
CA ALA A 240 -15.30 -15.45 2.08
C ALA A 240 -13.97 -15.85 1.44
N LEU A 241 -13.54 -15.15 0.39
CA LEU A 241 -12.33 -15.49 -0.37
C LEU A 241 -11.11 -14.73 0.18
N ILE A 242 -10.00 -15.45 0.28
CA ILE A 242 -8.70 -14.89 0.68
C ILE A 242 -7.86 -14.55 -0.55
N SER A 243 -7.84 -15.43 -1.56
CA SER A 243 -7.10 -15.18 -2.79
C SER A 243 -7.65 -15.98 -3.98
N ALA A 244 -7.26 -15.53 -5.17
CA ALA A 244 -7.36 -16.29 -6.40
C ALA A 244 -5.98 -16.42 -7.05
N GLU A 245 -5.65 -17.62 -7.54
CA GLU A 245 -4.39 -17.90 -8.21
C GLU A 245 -4.63 -18.60 -9.55
N VAL A 246 -3.65 -18.46 -10.45
CA VAL A 246 -3.60 -19.30 -11.66
C VAL A 246 -3.15 -20.69 -11.22
N GLY A 247 -4.10 -21.61 -11.17
CA GLY A 247 -3.86 -22.99 -10.77
C GLY A 247 -2.97 -23.72 -11.79
N LYS A 248 -2.16 -24.64 -11.29
CA LYS A 248 -1.51 -25.64 -12.13
C LYS A 248 -2.62 -26.62 -12.53
N GLY A 249 -3.23 -26.42 -13.68
CA GLY A 249 -4.29 -27.32 -14.11
C GLY A 249 -3.76 -28.76 -14.08
N SER A 250 -4.61 -29.67 -13.60
CA SER A 250 -4.21 -31.05 -13.37
C SER A 250 -3.70 -31.63 -14.67
N GLY A 251 -2.39 -31.93 -14.75
CA GLY A 251 -1.70 -32.41 -15.96
C GLY A 251 -2.24 -33.72 -16.55
N ASP A 252 -3.28 -34.30 -15.93
CA ASP A 252 -3.98 -35.50 -16.38
C ASP A 252 -5.23 -35.21 -17.23
N GLU A 253 -5.71 -33.96 -17.35
CA GLU A 253 -6.85 -33.62 -18.20
C GLU A 253 -6.45 -32.87 -19.49
N PRO A 254 -6.91 -33.32 -20.68
CA PRO A 254 -6.62 -32.64 -21.94
C PRO A 254 -7.28 -31.25 -21.96
N GLY A 255 -6.45 -30.20 -21.84
CA GLY A 255 -6.86 -28.80 -21.71
C GLY A 255 -6.43 -28.13 -20.39
N GLY A 256 -5.70 -28.82 -19.52
CA GLY A 256 -5.29 -28.40 -18.18
C GLY A 256 -4.21 -27.32 -18.06
N ASP A 257 -4.00 -26.45 -19.05
CA ASP A 257 -2.95 -25.42 -18.95
C ASP A 257 -3.40 -24.12 -18.25
N TYR A 258 -4.71 -23.95 -18.02
CA TYR A 258 -5.30 -22.70 -17.53
C TYR A 258 -6.15 -22.93 -16.28
N GLY A 259 -5.54 -23.27 -15.15
CA GLY A 259 -6.25 -23.45 -13.89
C GLY A 259 -6.64 -22.10 -13.25
N ILE A 260 -7.76 -22.08 -12.54
CA ILE A 260 -8.20 -21.01 -11.64
C ILE A 260 -8.45 -21.66 -10.29
N ASP A 261 -7.71 -21.26 -9.27
CA ASP A 261 -7.90 -21.73 -7.91
C ASP A 261 -8.39 -20.57 -7.05
N LEU A 262 -9.55 -20.75 -6.41
CA LEU A 262 -10.12 -19.79 -5.46
C LEU A 262 -10.05 -20.39 -4.05
N THR A 263 -9.49 -19.67 -3.09
CA THR A 263 -9.32 -20.19 -1.72
C THR A 263 -9.98 -19.30 -0.67
N ASP A 264 -10.64 -19.92 0.30
CA ASP A 264 -11.16 -19.31 1.53
C ASP A 264 -10.23 -19.53 2.74
N GLY A 265 -9.04 -20.13 2.52
CA GLY A 265 -8.08 -20.51 3.54
C GLY A 265 -8.30 -21.91 4.14
N ASN A 266 -9.45 -22.53 3.93
CA ASN A 266 -9.78 -23.88 4.37
C ASN A 266 -10.01 -24.84 3.19
N THR A 267 -10.66 -24.38 2.13
CA THR A 267 -11.00 -25.12 0.91
C THR A 267 -10.55 -24.35 -0.31
N THR A 268 -9.93 -25.05 -1.26
CA THR A 268 -9.62 -24.52 -2.59
C THR A 268 -10.63 -25.05 -3.59
N LEU A 269 -11.27 -24.13 -4.30
CA LEU A 269 -12.19 -24.41 -5.39
C LEU A 269 -11.47 -24.22 -6.71
N SER A 270 -11.32 -25.31 -7.44
CA SER A 270 -10.55 -25.35 -8.70
C SER A 270 -11.47 -25.38 -9.92
N PHE A 271 -11.09 -24.59 -10.92
CA PHE A 271 -11.75 -24.51 -12.22
C PHE A 271 -10.71 -24.60 -13.32
N LEU A 272 -11.05 -25.26 -14.42
CA LEU A 272 -10.22 -25.32 -15.62
C LEU A 272 -10.77 -24.33 -16.65
N GLY A 273 -10.02 -23.28 -16.92
CA GLY A 273 -10.29 -22.29 -17.94
C GLY A 273 -10.14 -22.84 -19.35
N THR A 274 -10.91 -22.28 -20.28
CA THR A 274 -10.85 -22.68 -21.70
C THR A 274 -9.96 -21.77 -22.56
N ASP A 275 -9.49 -20.67 -22.00
CA ASP A 275 -8.63 -19.66 -22.62
C ASP A 275 -7.75 -18.98 -21.55
N ARG A 276 -6.49 -18.71 -21.89
CA ARG A 276 -5.52 -18.10 -20.96
C ARG A 276 -5.88 -16.67 -20.57
N ALA A 277 -6.27 -15.85 -21.55
CA ALA A 277 -6.56 -14.44 -21.30
C ALA A 277 -7.85 -14.28 -20.48
N ASP A 278 -8.84 -15.16 -20.70
CA ASP A 278 -10.02 -15.25 -19.84
C ASP A 278 -9.64 -15.65 -18.40
N THR A 279 -8.74 -16.62 -18.24
CA THR A 279 -8.25 -17.09 -16.94
C THR A 279 -7.53 -15.99 -16.17
N ASP A 280 -6.58 -15.31 -16.81
CA ASP A 280 -5.83 -14.19 -16.20
C ASP A 280 -6.77 -13.04 -15.81
N ARG A 281 -7.78 -12.73 -16.65
CA ARG A 281 -8.80 -11.72 -16.34
C ARG A 281 -9.65 -12.11 -15.13
N ILE A 282 -10.07 -13.37 -15.02
CA ILE A 282 -10.86 -13.83 -13.87
C ILE A 282 -10.04 -13.75 -12.59
N VAL A 283 -8.80 -14.26 -12.57
CA VAL A 283 -7.94 -14.20 -11.38
C VAL A 283 -7.70 -12.75 -10.97
N GLY A 284 -7.43 -11.86 -11.93
CA GLY A 284 -7.30 -10.43 -11.69
C GLY A 284 -8.59 -9.80 -11.12
N ALA A 285 -9.75 -10.15 -11.69
CA ALA A 285 -11.04 -9.63 -11.25
C ALA A 285 -11.42 -10.08 -9.83
N VAL A 286 -11.17 -11.34 -9.47
CA VAL A 286 -11.44 -11.86 -8.12
C VAL A 286 -10.52 -11.18 -7.11
N ASN A 287 -9.22 -11.12 -7.37
CA ASN A 287 -8.30 -10.44 -6.46
C ASN A 287 -8.60 -8.94 -6.32
N PHE A 288 -9.02 -8.28 -7.41
CA PHE A 288 -9.51 -6.90 -7.34
C PHE A 288 -10.77 -6.78 -6.47
N ALA A 289 -11.74 -7.70 -6.60
CA ALA A 289 -12.95 -7.69 -5.78
C ALA A 289 -12.62 -7.93 -4.29
N ILE A 290 -11.74 -8.89 -3.97
CA ILE A 290 -11.24 -9.14 -2.60
C ILE A 290 -10.56 -7.89 -2.06
N GLN A 291 -9.65 -7.28 -2.82
CA GLN A 291 -8.99 -6.04 -2.42
C GLN A 291 -10.00 -4.93 -2.19
N ARG A 292 -11.01 -4.80 -3.05
CA ARG A 292 -12.07 -3.82 -2.89
C ARG A 292 -12.89 -4.01 -1.63
N GLU A 293 -13.36 -5.22 -1.40
CA GLU A 293 -14.17 -5.53 -0.22
C GLU A 293 -13.34 -5.43 1.06
N SER A 294 -12.07 -5.84 1.03
CA SER A 294 -11.16 -5.62 2.15
C SER A 294 -10.91 -4.13 2.39
N ALA A 295 -10.82 -3.31 1.33
CA ALA A 295 -10.66 -1.86 1.41
C ALA A 295 -11.91 -1.14 1.90
N ASP A 296 -13.10 -1.68 1.63
CA ASP A 296 -14.38 -1.16 2.11
C ASP A 296 -14.51 -1.39 3.62
N GLY A 297 -13.90 -0.48 4.39
CA GLY A 297 -13.77 -0.57 5.85
C GLY A 297 -12.36 -0.86 6.37
N ALA A 298 -11.37 -1.15 5.53
CA ALA A 298 -9.98 -1.20 5.98
C ALA A 298 -9.40 0.20 6.17
N VAL A 299 -8.88 0.40 7.38
CA VAL A 299 -7.95 1.47 7.70
C VAL A 299 -6.58 1.03 7.15
N ALA A 300 -5.77 1.98 6.68
CA ALA A 300 -4.36 1.75 6.38
C ALA A 300 -3.62 1.07 7.56
N PRO A 301 -2.37 0.59 7.40
CA PRO A 301 -1.66 -0.09 8.49
C PRO A 301 -1.81 0.71 9.78
N PRO A 302 -2.39 0.12 10.84
CA PRO A 302 -2.82 0.89 11.99
C PRO A 302 -1.63 1.65 12.58
N ASP A 303 -1.88 2.82 13.15
CA ASP A 303 -0.87 3.41 14.03
C ASP A 303 -0.46 2.36 15.07
N PRO A 304 0.81 2.35 15.53
CA PRO A 304 1.25 1.38 16.51
C PRO A 304 0.35 1.42 17.74
N GLY A 305 -0.19 0.25 18.12
CA GLY A 305 -1.07 0.13 19.27
C GLY A 305 -0.33 0.42 20.58
N VAL A 306 -1.05 0.91 21.59
CA VAL A 306 -0.48 1.15 22.94
C VAL A 306 0.17 -0.12 23.51
N ALA A 307 -0.46 -1.29 23.32
CA ALA A 307 0.10 -2.57 23.75
C ALA A 307 1.44 -2.88 23.06
N GLN A 308 1.56 -2.61 21.76
CA GLN A 308 2.81 -2.80 21.03
C GLN A 308 3.91 -1.86 21.55
N LEU A 309 3.60 -0.58 21.72
CA LEU A 309 4.56 0.41 22.24
C LEU A 309 5.00 0.10 23.67
N TYR A 310 4.07 -0.43 24.48
CA TYR A 310 4.38 -0.90 25.83
C TYR A 310 5.33 -2.10 25.81
N SER A 311 5.10 -3.10 24.96
CA SER A 311 6.02 -4.23 24.81
C SER A 311 7.40 -3.79 24.31
N GLU A 312 7.47 -2.82 23.40
CA GLU A 312 8.75 -2.24 22.95
C GLU A 312 9.47 -1.50 24.08
N TRP A 313 8.74 -0.80 24.95
CA TRP A 313 9.27 -0.13 26.13
C TRP A 313 9.83 -1.12 27.15
N GLU A 314 9.07 -2.17 27.49
CA GLU A 314 9.54 -3.21 28.42
C GLU A 314 10.82 -3.88 27.94
N LEU A 315 10.90 -4.21 26.64
CA LEU A 315 12.10 -4.78 26.04
C LEU A 315 13.30 -3.81 26.08
N LEU A 316 13.07 -2.51 25.92
CA LEU A 316 14.10 -1.48 26.03
C LEU A 316 14.62 -1.37 27.48
N VAL A 317 13.72 -1.39 28.47
CA VAL A 317 14.07 -1.40 29.90
C VAL A 317 14.87 -2.64 30.26
N GLU A 318 14.45 -3.81 29.79
CA GLU A 318 15.16 -5.07 30.02
C GLU A 318 16.59 -4.99 29.44
N ARG A 319 16.74 -4.56 28.18
CA ARG A 319 18.06 -4.41 27.55
C ARG A 319 18.98 -3.42 28.26
N HIS A 320 18.43 -2.31 28.77
CA HIS A 320 19.20 -1.35 29.57
C HIS A 320 19.64 -1.95 30.91
N SER A 321 18.76 -2.68 31.59
CA SER A 321 19.09 -3.37 32.85
C SER A 321 20.18 -4.44 32.68
N LEU A 322 20.28 -5.03 31.48
CA LEU A 322 21.32 -5.98 31.10
C LEU A 322 22.59 -5.31 30.54
N ALA A 323 22.68 -3.98 30.59
CA ALA A 323 23.77 -3.17 30.04
C ALA A 323 24.04 -3.39 28.54
N MET A 324 23.03 -3.83 27.78
CA MET A 324 23.10 -3.99 26.33
C MET A 324 22.85 -2.68 25.58
N VAL A 325 22.32 -1.67 26.27
CA VAL A 325 21.97 -0.34 25.77
C VAL A 325 22.51 0.66 26.79
N ASP A 326 23.27 1.65 26.33
CA ASP A 326 23.79 2.70 27.22
C ASP A 326 22.71 3.75 27.57
N ASP A 327 23.00 4.63 28.54
CA ASP A 327 22.05 5.65 28.99
C ASP A 327 21.61 6.60 27.85
N ALA A 328 22.52 6.94 26.92
CA ALA A 328 22.20 7.86 25.83
C ALA A 328 21.27 7.20 24.81
N GLN A 329 21.51 5.93 24.48
CA GLN A 329 20.67 5.12 23.62
C GLN A 329 19.31 4.84 24.27
N PHE A 330 19.28 4.54 25.58
CA PHE A 330 18.04 4.31 26.32
C PHE A 330 17.14 5.55 26.29
N GLN A 331 17.68 6.72 26.60
CA GLN A 331 16.94 7.99 26.55
C GLN A 331 16.45 8.30 25.13
N ARG A 332 17.29 8.05 24.12
CA ARG A 332 16.95 8.27 22.71
C ARG A 332 15.80 7.38 22.25
N TYR A 333 15.89 6.06 22.50
CA TYR A 333 14.87 5.10 22.09
C TYR A 333 13.58 5.26 22.89
N GLY A 334 13.69 5.51 24.20
CA GLY A 334 12.55 5.76 25.06
C GLY A 334 11.73 6.97 24.61
N ARG A 335 12.42 8.07 24.25
CA ARG A 335 11.76 9.26 23.68
C ARG A 335 11.09 8.95 22.33
N GLY A 336 11.68 8.08 21.50
CA GLY A 336 11.08 7.63 20.25
C GLY A 336 9.74 6.92 20.48
N ILE A 337 9.73 5.92 21.38
CA ILE A 337 8.54 5.14 21.74
C ILE A 337 7.44 6.05 22.31
N LEU A 338 7.77 6.90 23.29
CA LEU A 338 6.81 7.80 23.92
C LEU A 338 6.19 8.79 22.92
N ARG A 339 6.98 9.26 21.95
CA ARG A 339 6.48 10.17 20.91
C ARG A 339 5.71 9.47 19.79
N SER A 340 5.79 8.15 19.70
CA SER A 340 4.97 7.34 18.81
C SER A 340 3.60 6.98 19.39
N LEU A 341 3.33 7.31 20.65
CA LEU A 341 1.98 7.19 21.21
C LEU A 341 0.98 8.02 20.39
N PRO A 342 -0.27 7.54 20.23
CA PRO A 342 -1.36 8.34 19.69
C PRO A 342 -1.49 9.65 20.49
N ASP A 343 -1.73 10.76 19.79
CA ASP A 343 -1.91 12.08 20.41
C ASP A 343 -3.23 12.19 21.21
#